data_AF-A0AAV5FBP1-F1
#
_entry.id   AF-A0AAV5FBP1-F1
#
_cell.length_a   1.000
_cell.length_b   1.000
_cell.length_c   1.000
_cell.angle_alpha   90.00
_cell.angle_beta   90.00
_cell.angle_gamma   90.00
#
_symmetry.space_group_name_H-M   'P 1'
#
loop_
_entity.id
_entity.type
_entity.pdbx_description
1 polymer ?
#
loop_
_entity_poly.entity_id
_entity_poly.type
_entity_poly.pdbx_seq_one_letter_code
_entity_poly.pdbx_strand_id
1 'polypeptide(L)'
;MGTYCLDTAGGYTWSKVGDWTLPFRGKVEYVPELKLWFGLSAYGQQLAAADLSNLDSQPQIMGAWEELINRLEEWRERPDAQIVNMGSGRFCVARPLPCAKHLFPVVLVYGKHSSVTCSKSWLALEEDAAAAMA
;
A
#
# COMPACT_ATOMS: atom_id res chain seq x y z
N MET A 1 21.41 3.01 -9.39
CA MET A 1 20.27 3.28 -8.49
C MET A 1 20.76 3.18 -7.06
N GLY A 2 20.20 3.94 -6.11
CA GLY A 2 20.63 3.92 -4.72
C GLY A 2 19.64 4.61 -3.79
N THR A 3 19.78 4.39 -2.49
CA THR A 3 18.95 5.00 -1.44
C THR A 3 19.72 6.15 -0.79
N TYR A 4 19.01 7.26 -0.54
CA TYR A 4 19.57 8.49 0.01
C TYR A 4 18.72 8.96 1.20
N CYS A 5 19.36 9.53 2.21
CA CYS A 5 18.70 10.16 3.34
C CYS A 5 18.94 11.68 3.31
N LEU A 6 17.89 12.43 3.57
CA LEU A 6 17.94 13.88 3.75
C LEU A 6 18.05 14.20 5.24
N ASP A 7 19.15 14.83 5.63
CA ASP A 7 19.31 15.36 6.98
C ASP A 7 18.59 16.71 7.09
N THR A 8 17.42 16.70 7.73
CA THR A 8 16.64 17.91 7.99
C THR A 8 17.12 18.69 9.21
N ALA A 9 17.94 18.10 10.09
CA ALA A 9 18.44 18.74 11.30
C ALA A 9 19.75 19.50 11.03
N GLY A 10 20.63 18.96 10.18
CA GLY A 10 21.95 19.51 9.85
C GLY A 10 22.01 20.34 8.56
N GLY A 11 20.89 20.92 8.11
CA GLY A 11 20.90 21.89 7.01
C GLY A 11 20.48 21.36 5.63
N TYR A 12 19.61 20.35 5.58
CA TYR A 12 18.98 19.83 4.35
C TYR A 12 19.99 19.24 3.35
N THR A 13 20.92 18.44 3.84
CA THR A 13 21.92 17.75 3.00
C THR A 13 21.49 16.33 2.68
N TRP A 14 21.70 15.91 1.44
CA TRP A 14 21.46 14.53 1.02
C TRP A 14 22.74 13.71 1.16
N SER A 15 22.62 12.53 1.76
CA SER A 15 23.70 11.54 1.85
C SER A 15 23.26 10.21 1.26
N LYS A 16 24.17 9.52 0.58
CA LYS A 16 23.89 8.18 0.05
C LYS A 16 24.04 7.16 1.17
N VAL A 17 23.05 6.29 1.30
CA VAL A 17 23.01 5.27 2.37
C VAL A 17 23.32 3.89 1.83
N GLY A 18 22.98 3.60 0.56
CA GLY A 18 23.34 2.32 -0.03
C GLY A 18 23.10 2.21 -1.54
N ASP A 19 23.75 1.21 -2.14
CA ASP A 19 23.59 0.79 -3.53
C ASP A 19 22.41 -0.18 -3.73
N TRP A 20 21.32 0.09 -3.03
CA TRP A 20 20.09 -0.69 -3.06
C TRP A 20 18.87 0.24 -3.04
N THR A 21 17.70 -0.26 -3.38
CA THR A 21 16.43 0.48 -3.34
C THR A 21 15.56 -0.02 -2.20
N LEU A 22 14.78 0.88 -1.61
CA LEU A 22 13.79 0.50 -0.60
C LEU A 22 12.81 -0.55 -1.17
N PRO A 23 12.31 -1.47 -0.33
CA PRO A 23 11.42 -2.53 -0.76
C PRO A 23 9.97 -2.04 -0.98
N PHE A 24 9.78 -0.74 -1.21
CA PHE A 24 8.48 -0.09 -1.37
C PHE A 24 8.40 0.70 -2.67
N ARG A 25 7.17 0.85 -3.17
CA ARG A 25 6.84 1.74 -4.27
C ARG A 25 5.99 2.90 -3.76
N GLY A 26 6.40 4.13 -4.10
CA GLY A 26 5.66 5.33 -3.75
C GLY A 26 5.79 5.69 -2.27
N LYS A 27 4.67 6.13 -1.68
CA LYS A 27 4.63 6.65 -0.31
C LYS A 27 4.76 5.53 0.72
N VAL A 28 5.50 5.83 1.79
CA VAL A 28 5.61 5.02 3.01
C VAL A 28 5.17 5.84 4.22
N GLU A 29 4.65 5.16 5.25
CA GLU A 29 4.14 5.76 6.48
C GLU A 29 4.72 5.06 7.70
N TYR A 30 5.32 5.85 8.60
CA TYR A 30 5.83 5.35 9.87
C TYR A 30 4.70 5.19 10.89
N VAL A 31 4.64 4.06 11.59
CA VAL A 31 3.69 3.78 12.68
C VAL A 31 4.45 3.63 13.99
N PRO A 32 4.42 4.64 14.87
CA PRO A 32 5.16 4.62 16.14
C PRO A 32 4.78 3.46 17.06
N GLU A 33 3.51 3.06 17.08
CA GLU A 33 3.00 1.98 17.93
C GLU A 33 3.61 0.62 17.56
N LEU A 34 4.00 0.46 16.30
CA LEU A 34 4.62 -0.75 15.77
C LEU A 34 6.12 -0.60 15.56
N LYS A 35 6.65 0.64 15.58
CA LYS A 35 8.04 0.99 15.23
C LYS A 35 8.44 0.48 13.84
N LEU A 36 7.49 0.49 12.91
CA LEU A 36 7.66 -0.03 11.56
C LEU A 36 7.21 0.99 10.51
N TRP A 37 7.78 0.86 9.33
CA TRP A 37 7.39 1.60 8.14
C TRP A 37 6.49 0.74 7.27
N PHE A 38 5.35 1.29 6.89
CA PHE A 38 4.35 0.64 6.06
C PHE A 38 4.30 1.29 4.69
N GLY A 39 4.14 0.48 3.66
CA GLY A 39 4.00 0.97 2.30
C GLY A 39 3.51 -0.13 1.38
N LEU A 40 3.42 0.20 0.09
CA LEU A 40 3.13 -0.79 -0.93
C LEU A 40 4.45 -1.44 -1.37
N SER A 41 4.52 -2.76 -1.34
CA SER A 41 5.71 -3.50 -1.74
C SER A 41 6.12 -3.16 -3.18
N ALA A 42 7.43 -3.04 -3.42
CA ALA A 42 7.96 -2.81 -4.76
C ALA A 42 7.52 -3.90 -5.75
N TYR A 43 7.37 -5.13 -5.24
CA TYR A 43 6.90 -6.30 -5.97
C TYR A 43 5.47 -6.63 -5.55
N GLY A 44 4.52 -6.51 -6.48
CA GLY A 44 3.11 -6.85 -6.23
C GLY A 44 2.27 -5.76 -5.54
N GLN A 45 2.87 -4.63 -5.13
CA GLN A 45 2.15 -3.50 -4.51
C GLN A 45 1.25 -3.88 -3.34
N GLN A 46 1.57 -4.93 -2.58
CA GLN A 46 0.82 -5.35 -1.39
C GLN A 46 1.14 -4.43 -0.23
N LEU A 47 0.21 -4.25 0.71
CA LEU A 47 0.58 -3.65 1.99
C LEU A 47 1.69 -4.48 2.62
N ALA A 48 2.81 -3.82 2.93
CA ALA A 48 3.98 -4.45 3.50
C ALA A 48 4.60 -3.57 4.59
N ALA A 49 5.35 -4.20 5.49
CA ALA A 49 6.07 -3.53 6.57
C ALA A 49 7.56 -3.85 6.51
N ALA A 50 8.40 -2.87 6.84
CA ALA A 50 9.84 -3.04 7.00
C ALA A 50 10.36 -2.18 8.15
N ASP A 51 11.46 -2.63 8.76
CA ASP A 51 12.24 -1.83 9.69
C ASP A 51 13.29 -1.02 8.90
N LEU A 52 13.24 0.31 9.02
CA LEU A 52 14.18 1.23 8.38
C LEU A 52 15.11 1.91 9.41
N SER A 53 15.15 1.41 10.65
CA SER A 53 16.03 1.96 11.69
C SER A 53 17.50 1.63 11.48
N ASN A 54 17.80 0.53 10.79
CA ASN A 54 19.13 0.14 10.34
C ASN A 54 19.17 0.09 8.81
N LEU A 55 20.03 0.90 8.21
CA LEU A 55 20.20 1.00 6.76
C LEU A 55 21.62 0.60 6.30
N ASP A 56 22.40 -0.09 7.13
CA ASP A 56 23.72 -0.64 6.75
C ASP A 56 23.60 -1.69 5.64
N SER A 57 22.41 -2.26 5.48
CA SER A 57 22.07 -3.23 4.43
C SER A 57 20.65 -2.96 3.91
N GLN A 58 20.28 -3.63 2.82
CA GLN A 58 18.94 -3.48 2.24
C GLN A 58 17.86 -3.96 3.22
N PRO A 59 16.90 -3.10 3.60
CA PRO A 59 15.80 -3.48 4.48
C PRO A 59 14.96 -4.61 3.89
N GLN A 60 14.62 -5.59 4.73
CA GLN A 60 13.79 -6.72 4.36
C GLN A 60 12.32 -6.45 4.71
N ILE A 61 11.41 -6.96 3.88
CA ILE A 61 9.98 -6.96 4.21
C ILE A 61 9.75 -7.95 5.37
N MET A 62 9.24 -7.45 6.49
CA MET A 62 8.93 -8.24 7.68
C MET A 62 7.56 -8.92 7.59
N GLY A 63 6.68 -8.40 6.73
CA GLY A 63 5.38 -8.99 6.46
C GLY A 63 4.74 -8.33 5.24
N ALA A 64 4.11 -9.14 4.40
CA ALA A 64 3.26 -8.70 3.30
C ALA A 64 1.86 -9.26 3.51
N TRP A 65 0.85 -8.41 3.40
CA TRP A 65 -0.53 -8.84 3.56
C TRP A 65 -1.06 -9.35 2.22
N GLU A 66 -1.58 -10.58 2.22
CA GLU A 66 -2.34 -11.09 1.09
C GLU A 66 -3.63 -10.31 0.94
N GLU A 67 -3.89 -9.85 -0.28
CA GLU A 67 -5.14 -9.22 -0.62
C GLU A 67 -6.02 -10.21 -1.35
N LEU A 68 -7.32 -10.23 -1.04
CA LEU A 68 -8.27 -11.07 -1.77
C LEU A 68 -8.27 -10.75 -3.27
N ILE A 69 -8.05 -9.48 -3.62
CA ILE A 69 -7.94 -9.01 -5.01
C ILE A 69 -6.75 -9.64 -5.74
N ASN A 70 -5.66 -10.00 -5.04
CA ASN A 70 -4.51 -10.64 -5.67
C ASN A 70 -4.82 -12.06 -6.18
N ARG A 71 -5.94 -12.66 -5.75
CA ARG A 71 -6.38 -13.98 -6.22
C ARG A 71 -7.15 -13.92 -7.54
N LEU A 72 -7.52 -12.74 -8.00
CA LEU A 72 -8.28 -12.57 -9.22
C LEU A 72 -7.32 -12.20 -10.36
N GLU A 73 -7.15 -13.11 -11.33
CA GLU A 73 -6.17 -12.97 -12.42
C GLU A 73 -6.42 -11.77 -13.34
N GLU A 74 -7.67 -11.35 -13.48
CA GLU A 74 -8.11 -10.19 -14.26
C GLU A 74 -7.67 -8.82 -13.66
N TRP A 75 -7.05 -8.82 -12.47
CA TRP A 75 -6.65 -7.63 -11.70
C TRP A 75 -5.12 -7.42 -11.70
N ARG A 76 -4.44 -8.00 -12.69
CA ARG A 76 -2.97 -8.06 -12.79
C ARG A 76 -2.35 -6.76 -13.32
N GLU A 77 -3.08 -6.01 -14.14
CA GLU A 77 -2.68 -4.68 -14.58
C GLU A 77 -3.10 -3.66 -13.52
N ARG A 78 -2.19 -3.37 -12.58
CA ARG A 78 -2.49 -2.53 -11.42
C ARG A 78 -2.14 -1.07 -11.72
N PRO A 79 -3.11 -0.16 -11.82
CA PRO A 79 -2.81 1.26 -11.67
C PRO A 79 -2.26 1.51 -10.25
N ASP A 80 -1.53 2.61 -10.09
CA ASP A 80 -0.81 2.90 -8.84
C ASP A 80 -1.77 2.98 -7.65
N ALA A 81 -1.71 1.97 -6.79
CA ALA A 81 -2.46 1.93 -5.56
C ALA A 81 -1.97 3.00 -4.58
N GLN A 82 -2.86 3.44 -3.70
CA GLN A 82 -2.57 4.45 -2.69
C GLN A 82 -2.81 3.87 -1.29
N ILE A 83 -1.94 4.25 -0.35
CA ILE A 83 -2.03 3.86 1.06
C ILE A 83 -2.36 5.09 1.92
N VAL A 84 -3.25 4.90 2.89
CA VAL A 84 -3.65 5.92 3.87
C VAL A 84 -3.68 5.32 5.28
N ASN A 85 -2.89 5.86 6.20
CA ASN A 85 -2.96 5.55 7.63
C ASN A 85 -4.27 6.11 8.22
N MET A 86 -5.07 5.24 8.85
CA MET A 86 -6.32 5.62 9.53
C MET A 86 -6.17 5.68 11.07
N GLY A 87 -4.93 5.57 11.57
CA GLY A 87 -4.61 5.50 12.98
C GLY A 87 -4.83 4.10 13.58
N SER A 88 -4.28 3.90 14.78
CA SER A 88 -4.43 2.67 15.56
C SER A 88 -3.96 1.40 14.83
N GLY A 89 -2.90 1.52 14.01
CA GLY A 89 -2.38 0.42 13.20
C GLY A 89 -3.33 -0.06 12.11
N ARG A 90 -4.24 0.80 11.64
CA ARG A 90 -5.13 0.51 10.52
C ARG A 90 -4.74 1.28 9.27
N PHE A 91 -4.84 0.61 8.13
CA PHE A 91 -4.52 1.17 6.81
C PHE A 91 -5.64 0.96 5.83
N CYS A 92 -5.90 1.98 5.02
CA CYS A 92 -6.73 1.91 3.83
C CYS A 92 -5.80 1.80 2.61
N VAL A 93 -6.00 0.78 1.78
CA VAL A 93 -5.35 0.65 0.48
C VAL A 93 -6.42 0.85 -0.59
N ALA A 94 -6.30 1.95 -1.35
CA ALA A 94 -7.17 2.27 -2.47
C ALA A 94 -6.55 1.78 -3.77
N ARG A 95 -7.25 0.89 -4.48
CA ARG A 95 -6.84 0.38 -5.78
C ARG A 95 -7.82 0.80 -6.86
N PRO A 96 -7.39 1.62 -7.84
CA PRO A 96 -8.21 1.85 -9.02
C PRO A 96 -8.33 0.56 -9.82
N LEU A 97 -9.50 0.28 -10.37
CA LEU A 97 -9.71 -0.87 -11.25
C LEU A 97 -9.73 -0.45 -12.72
N PRO A 98 -9.02 -1.19 -13.61
CA PRO A 98 -9.17 -1.03 -15.04
C PRO A 98 -10.46 -1.73 -15.51
N CYS A 99 -11.63 -1.25 -15.08
CA CYS A 99 -12.87 -1.62 -15.77
C CYS A 99 -13.13 -0.58 -16.84
N ALA A 100 -13.26 -1.04 -18.10
CA ALA A 100 -13.50 -0.17 -19.23
C ALA A 100 -14.69 0.77 -18.93
N LYS A 101 -14.39 2.07 -18.87
CA LYS A 101 -15.28 3.23 -18.66
C LYS A 101 -15.35 3.84 -17.25
N HIS A 102 -14.98 3.15 -16.17
CA HIS A 102 -15.02 3.74 -14.82
C HIS A 102 -13.92 3.19 -13.90
N LEU A 103 -13.10 4.10 -13.34
CA LEU A 103 -12.13 3.80 -12.29
C LEU A 103 -12.89 3.66 -10.97
N PHE A 104 -13.16 2.44 -10.53
CA PHE A 104 -13.71 2.20 -9.20
C PHE A 104 -12.56 1.97 -8.21
N PRO A 105 -12.46 2.75 -7.12
CA PRO A 105 -11.47 2.47 -6.09
C PRO A 105 -11.97 1.34 -5.17
N VAL A 106 -11.26 0.22 -5.11
CA VAL A 106 -11.47 -0.75 -4.03
C VAL A 106 -10.65 -0.31 -2.82
N VAL A 107 -11.32 -0.18 -1.69
CA VAL A 107 -10.72 0.18 -0.41
C VAL A 107 -10.61 -1.06 0.46
N LEU A 108 -9.38 -1.48 0.73
CA LEU A 108 -9.07 -2.56 1.66
C LEU A 108 -8.59 -1.98 2.99
N VAL A 109 -9.27 -2.37 4.08
CA VAL A 109 -8.86 -1.98 5.43
C VAL A 109 -8.10 -3.13 6.09
N TYR A 110 -6.87 -2.86 6.50
CA TYR A 110 -6.03 -3.79 7.27
C TYR A 110 -5.98 -3.35 8.73
N GLY A 111 -6.03 -4.31 9.66
CA GLY A 111 -5.87 -4.08 11.09
C GLY A 111 -4.78 -4.96 11.71
N LYS A 112 -4.38 -4.62 12.94
CA LYS A 112 -3.37 -5.32 13.76
C LYS A 112 -3.59 -6.84 13.91
N HIS A 113 -4.82 -7.32 13.68
CA HIS A 113 -5.21 -8.74 13.68
C HIS A 113 -5.74 -9.19 12.32
N SER A 114 -5.01 -8.91 11.24
CA SER A 114 -5.13 -9.51 9.90
C SER A 114 -6.51 -9.53 9.22
N SER A 115 -7.57 -8.97 9.79
CA SER A 115 -8.90 -9.00 9.19
C SER A 115 -8.97 -7.98 8.07
N VAL A 116 -9.00 -8.47 6.83
CA VAL A 116 -9.30 -7.66 5.65
C VAL A 116 -10.80 -7.41 5.65
N THR A 117 -11.23 -6.21 6.01
CA THR A 117 -12.59 -5.77 5.74
C THR A 117 -12.60 -5.07 4.38
N CYS A 118 -13.03 -5.80 3.35
CA CYS A 118 -13.36 -5.21 2.07
C CYS A 118 -14.68 -4.46 2.24
N SER A 119 -14.63 -3.13 2.30
CA SER A 119 -15.85 -2.35 2.16
C SER A 119 -16.22 -2.36 0.69
N LYS A 120 -17.30 -3.07 0.34
CA LYS A 120 -17.97 -2.93 -0.95
C LYS A 120 -18.53 -1.50 -1.03
N SER A 121 -17.72 -0.55 -1.48
CA SER A 121 -18.27 0.75 -1.86
C SER A 121 -18.96 0.58 -3.21
N TRP A 122 -20.28 0.78 -3.24
CA TRP A 122 -21.20 0.80 -4.41
C TRP A 122 -21.76 -0.51 -5.00
N LEU A 123 -21.53 -1.69 -4.43
CA LEU A 123 -22.21 -2.93 -4.88
C LEU A 123 -23.67 -3.10 -4.38
N ALA A 124 -24.25 -2.09 -3.74
CA ALA A 124 -25.69 -2.03 -3.48
C ALA A 124 -26.48 -1.31 -4.59
N LEU A 125 -25.79 -0.70 -5.57
CA LEU A 125 -26.43 0.03 -6.67
C LEU A 125 -26.31 -0.68 -8.02
N GLU A 126 -25.66 -1.84 -8.08
CA GLU A 126 -25.72 -2.72 -9.26
C GLU A 126 -26.92 -3.67 -9.25
N GLU A 127 -27.49 -4.00 -8.08
CA GLU A 127 -28.84 -4.61 -8.05
C GLU A 127 -29.90 -3.60 -8.55
N ASP A 128 -29.70 -2.30 -8.29
CA ASP A 128 -30.56 -1.24 -8.85
C ASP A 128 -30.22 -0.86 -10.31
N ALA A 129 -28.94 -0.95 -10.74
CA ALA A 129 -28.56 -0.68 -12.14
C ALA A 129 -28.95 -1.83 -13.09
N ALA A 130 -28.95 -3.07 -12.61
CA ALA A 130 -29.53 -4.21 -13.33
C ALA A 130 -31.06 -4.10 -13.39
N ALA A 131 -31.71 -3.57 -12.34
CA ALA A 131 -33.15 -3.29 -12.34
C ALA A 131 -33.56 -2.08 -13.20
N ALA A 132 -32.64 -1.15 -13.51
CA ALA A 132 -32.88 -0.01 -14.40
C ALA A 132 -32.64 -0.32 -15.89
N MET A 133 -32.22 -1.54 -16.24
CA MET A 133 -31.94 -2.01 -17.60
C MET A 133 -32.78 -3.25 -17.99
N ALA A 134 -33.86 -3.52 -17.27
CA ALA A 134 -34.93 -4.46 -17.62
C ALA A 134 -36.25 -3.71 -17.83
#